data_AF-A0A1T5P471-F1
#
_entry.id   AF-A0A1T5P471-F1
#
_cell.length_a   1.000
_cell.length_b   1.000
_cell.length_c   1.000
_cell.angle_alpha   90.00
_cell.angle_beta   90.00
_cell.angle_gamma   90.00
#
_symmetry.space_group_name_H-M   'P 1'
#
loop_
_entity.id
_entity.type
_entity.pdbx_description
1 polymer ?
#
loop_
_entity_poly.entity_id
_entity_poly.type
_entity_poly.pdbx_seq_one_letter_code
_entity_poly.pdbx_strand_id
1 'polypeptide(L)'
;MRGKLRKKKLKGGKLSLYLDYYPPVWNPHNKRFTRREFLNLYVHANPVTPLEVKENKLYSEIAEKIYIKRMKALMLEENGLFNKDSLDADFFLYAKSFIREKQRENVDTTHYETAVKYLHKWMGDHCKFRHIDEIFLQKFKQFLLNTHSLKSKHTKLSQNTAASYYDKFTIIVKEAYLDRFLPEDYTSRVKRIGNIDTHRQILDDAELKLLIQNPVDDDTVFRSSIFALLTGFRFSAIKILKWSDLHYSTPLDSWYAYIVDPKPGRSFKHYISKQAYGILGEKPEDDGLVFPDLNYSRTRTKLQDWFSSVGLKDKAKFHNWRHKYATDLIEKGEDIYVVSKMLNHKHVKTTQIYAQVPDVTRAKAANKAIYDHLN
;
A
#
# COMPACT_ATOMS: atom_id res chain seq x y z
N MET A 1 25.01 2.15 -32.23
CA MET A 1 25.04 0.84 -31.54
C MET A 1 25.46 -0.27 -32.50
N ARG A 2 26.41 -1.14 -32.12
CA ARG A 2 26.83 -2.31 -32.91
C ARG A 2 26.66 -3.59 -32.11
N GLY A 3 26.29 -4.69 -32.76
CA GLY A 3 26.24 -6.00 -32.13
C GLY A 3 26.51 -7.12 -33.12
N LYS A 4 27.00 -8.26 -32.63
CA LYS A 4 27.24 -9.47 -33.44
C LYS A 4 26.73 -10.72 -32.71
N LEU A 5 26.07 -11.62 -33.44
CA LEU A 5 25.83 -12.98 -32.96
C LEU A 5 27.14 -13.77 -33.02
N ARG A 6 27.56 -14.36 -31.90
CA ARG A 6 28.81 -15.10 -31.76
C ARG A 6 28.59 -16.47 -31.12
N LYS A 7 29.59 -17.33 -31.25
CA LYS A 7 29.62 -18.68 -30.71
C LYS A 7 30.76 -18.82 -29.71
N LYS A 8 30.52 -19.46 -28.56
CA LYS A 8 31.55 -19.79 -27.56
C LYS A 8 31.64 -21.31 -27.40
N LYS A 9 32.83 -21.89 -27.58
CA LYS A 9 33.07 -23.32 -27.38
C LYS A 9 32.90 -23.70 -25.91
N LEU A 10 32.15 -24.78 -25.65
CA LEU A 10 31.96 -25.38 -24.33
C LEU A 10 32.80 -26.65 -24.19
N LYS A 11 33.01 -27.09 -22.94
CA LYS A 11 33.82 -28.28 -22.62
C LYS A 11 33.27 -29.60 -23.19
N GLY A 12 32.02 -29.64 -23.67
CA GLY A 12 31.34 -30.85 -24.18
C GLY A 12 31.04 -30.84 -25.69
N GLY A 13 31.89 -30.22 -26.53
CA GLY A 13 31.73 -30.26 -28.00
C GLY A 13 30.58 -29.40 -28.57
N LYS A 14 29.75 -28.78 -27.73
CA LYS A 14 28.74 -27.79 -28.13
C LYS A 14 29.30 -26.36 -28.14
N LEU A 15 28.69 -25.50 -28.94
CA LEU A 15 28.92 -24.07 -29.00
C LEU A 15 27.69 -23.35 -28.44
N SER A 16 27.89 -22.47 -27.46
CA SER A 16 26.82 -21.61 -26.94
C SER A 16 26.70 -20.36 -27.80
N LEU A 17 25.47 -20.02 -28.21
CA LEU A 17 25.16 -18.80 -28.96
C LEU A 17 24.96 -17.62 -28.00
N TYR A 18 25.59 -16.50 -28.31
CA TYR A 18 25.49 -15.27 -27.51
C TYR A 18 25.60 -14.01 -28.36
N LEU A 19 25.02 -12.92 -27.87
CA LEU A 19 25.11 -11.59 -28.46
C LEU A 19 26.30 -10.84 -27.86
N ASP A 20 27.15 -10.25 -28.71
CA ASP A 20 28.29 -9.40 -28.32
C ASP A 20 28.01 -7.96 -28.75
N TYR A 21 27.93 -7.05 -27.79
CA TYR A 21 27.54 -5.65 -27.96
C TYR A 21 28.74 -4.70 -27.94
N TYR A 22 28.66 -3.60 -28.68
CA TYR A 22 29.59 -2.47 -28.57
C TYR A 22 28.87 -1.13 -28.86
N PRO A 23 28.86 -0.16 -27.91
CA PRO A 23 29.36 -0.27 -26.53
C PRO A 23 28.57 -1.29 -25.68
N PRO A 24 29.01 -1.63 -24.45
CA PRO A 24 28.24 -2.47 -23.52
C PRO A 24 26.83 -1.92 -23.27
N VAL A 25 25.84 -2.81 -23.09
CA VAL A 25 24.44 -2.44 -22.81
C VAL A 25 24.08 -2.62 -21.36
N TRP A 26 23.21 -1.78 -20.81
CA TRP A 26 22.69 -1.97 -19.47
C TRP A 26 21.85 -3.26 -19.39
N ASN A 27 22.16 -4.11 -18.42
CA ASN A 27 21.35 -5.29 -18.12
C ASN A 27 20.53 -5.02 -16.83
N PRO A 28 19.19 -4.95 -16.93
CA PRO A 28 18.34 -4.60 -15.79
C PRO A 28 18.28 -5.70 -14.72
N HIS A 29 18.53 -6.96 -15.07
CA HIS A 29 18.47 -8.08 -14.12
C HIS A 29 19.63 -8.07 -13.13
N ASN A 30 20.84 -7.74 -13.59
CA ASN A 30 22.04 -7.72 -12.75
C ASN A 30 22.59 -6.30 -12.50
N LYS A 31 21.85 -5.27 -12.95
CA LYS A 31 22.14 -3.84 -12.73
C LYS A 31 23.58 -3.45 -13.09
N ARG A 32 24.09 -3.96 -14.22
CA ARG A 32 25.41 -3.61 -14.74
C ARG A 32 25.43 -3.58 -16.25
N PHE A 33 26.38 -2.82 -16.81
CA PHE A 33 26.67 -2.88 -18.22
C PHE A 33 27.28 -4.24 -18.58
N THR A 34 26.72 -4.90 -19.59
CA THR A 34 27.23 -6.15 -20.13
C THR A 34 27.57 -6.01 -21.60
N ARG A 35 28.72 -6.57 -21.96
CA ARG A 35 29.11 -6.73 -23.35
C ARG A 35 28.47 -7.97 -23.97
N ARG A 36 28.07 -8.96 -23.16
CA ARG A 36 27.66 -10.28 -23.64
C ARG A 36 26.34 -10.73 -23.03
N GLU A 37 25.48 -11.30 -23.86
CA GLU A 37 24.20 -11.91 -23.47
C GLU A 37 24.10 -13.32 -24.07
N PHE A 38 24.16 -14.35 -23.23
CA PHE A 38 24.07 -15.75 -23.66
C PHE A 38 22.61 -16.15 -23.84
N LEU A 39 22.28 -16.76 -24.98
CA LEU A 39 20.91 -17.05 -25.38
C LEU A 39 20.37 -18.37 -24.81
N ASN A 40 21.20 -19.14 -24.09
CA ASN A 40 20.92 -20.53 -23.70
C ASN A 40 20.52 -21.43 -24.88
N LEU A 41 21.00 -21.10 -26.08
CA LEU A 41 20.90 -21.92 -27.29
C LEU A 41 22.27 -22.54 -27.58
N TYR A 42 22.29 -23.83 -27.88
CA TYR A 42 23.51 -24.61 -28.05
C TYR A 42 23.50 -25.35 -29.38
N VAL A 43 24.54 -25.17 -30.18
CA VAL A 43 24.72 -25.85 -31.46
C VAL A 43 25.90 -26.82 -31.37
N HIS A 44 25.84 -27.95 -32.07
CA HIS A 44 26.93 -28.92 -32.14
C HIS A 44 28.09 -28.33 -32.95
N ALA A 45 29.32 -28.40 -32.42
CA ALA A 45 30.48 -27.85 -33.13
C ALA A 45 30.80 -28.63 -34.41
N ASN A 46 30.62 -29.95 -34.35
CA ASN A 46 30.82 -30.89 -35.44
C ASN A 46 29.56 -31.77 -35.56
N PRO A 47 28.48 -31.32 -36.22
CA PRO A 47 27.28 -32.14 -36.38
C PRO A 47 27.58 -33.31 -37.32
N VAL A 48 27.32 -34.53 -36.87
CA VAL A 48 27.57 -35.78 -37.62
C VAL A 48 26.26 -36.38 -38.11
N THR A 49 25.19 -36.28 -37.31
CA THR A 49 23.89 -36.86 -37.68
C THR A 49 23.00 -35.85 -38.42
N PRO A 50 22.08 -36.31 -39.30
CA PRO A 50 21.09 -35.43 -39.93
C PRO A 50 20.21 -34.65 -38.92
N LEU A 51 19.97 -35.22 -37.74
CA LEU A 51 19.24 -34.55 -36.66
C LEU A 51 20.03 -33.37 -36.09
N GLU A 52 21.32 -33.55 -35.79
CA GLU A 52 22.19 -32.49 -35.26
C GLU A 52 22.33 -31.32 -36.25
N VAL A 53 22.37 -31.60 -37.55
CA VAL A 53 22.36 -30.56 -38.60
C VAL A 53 21.05 -29.76 -38.58
N LYS A 54 19.90 -30.45 -38.46
CA LYS A 54 18.59 -29.80 -38.36
C LYS A 54 18.46 -28.97 -37.08
N GLU A 55 18.91 -29.48 -35.93
CA GLU A 55 18.94 -28.76 -34.66
C GLU A 55 19.80 -27.50 -34.75
N ASN A 56 21.01 -27.61 -35.33
CA ASN A 56 21.90 -26.47 -35.54
C ASN A 56 21.22 -25.38 -36.37
N LYS A 57 20.55 -25.77 -37.47
CA LYS A 57 19.81 -24.84 -38.32
C LYS A 57 18.69 -24.13 -37.54
N LEU A 58 17.84 -24.88 -36.84
CA LEU A 58 16.75 -24.33 -36.04
C LEU A 58 17.26 -23.34 -34.98
N TYR A 59 18.26 -23.72 -34.19
CA TYR A 59 18.78 -22.85 -33.13
C TYR A 59 19.52 -21.62 -33.68
N SER A 60 20.20 -21.74 -34.82
CA SER A 60 20.77 -20.59 -35.52
C SER A 60 19.68 -19.63 -36.00
N GLU A 61 18.62 -20.12 -36.62
CA GLU A 61 17.49 -19.28 -37.08
C GLU A 61 16.80 -18.56 -35.92
N ILE A 62 16.59 -19.25 -34.78
CA ILE A 62 16.04 -18.63 -33.57
C ILE A 62 16.97 -17.54 -33.04
N ALA A 63 18.28 -17.82 -32.99
CA ALA A 63 19.27 -16.86 -32.50
C ALA A 63 19.38 -15.61 -33.39
N GLU A 64 19.29 -15.75 -34.71
CA GLU A 64 19.24 -14.63 -35.65
C GLU A 64 18.01 -13.75 -35.45
N LYS A 65 16.83 -14.36 -35.26
CA LYS A 65 15.60 -13.63 -34.94
C LYS A 65 15.71 -12.86 -33.62
N ILE A 66 16.28 -13.48 -32.57
CA ILE A 66 16.56 -12.81 -31.30
C ILE A 66 17.53 -11.64 -31.50
N TYR A 67 18.61 -11.86 -32.24
CA TYR A 67 19.60 -10.82 -32.54
C TYR A 67 18.97 -9.61 -33.24
N ILE A 68 18.20 -9.83 -34.32
CA ILE A 68 17.53 -8.75 -35.06
C ILE A 68 16.60 -7.97 -34.14
N LYS A 69 15.75 -8.67 -33.37
CA LYS A 69 14.81 -8.04 -32.43
C LYS A 69 15.53 -7.20 -31.38
N ARG A 70 16.62 -7.72 -30.82
CA ARG A 70 17.41 -7.05 -29.78
C ARG A 70 18.15 -5.84 -30.34
N MET A 71 18.77 -5.97 -31.52
CA MET A 71 19.45 -4.86 -32.19
C MET A 71 18.48 -3.73 -32.57
N LYS A 72 17.31 -4.07 -33.11
CA LYS A 72 16.24 -3.10 -33.39
C LYS A 72 15.87 -2.32 -32.12
N ALA A 73 15.62 -3.01 -31.01
CA ALA A 73 15.26 -2.36 -29.75
C ALA A 73 16.34 -1.39 -29.26
N LEU A 74 17.61 -1.81 -29.27
CA LEU A 74 18.74 -0.99 -28.84
C LEU A 74 18.99 0.22 -29.76
N MET A 75 18.83 0.04 -31.08
CA MET A 75 18.94 1.14 -32.05
C MET A 75 17.83 2.17 -31.87
N LEU A 76 16.59 1.73 -31.65
CA LEU A 76 15.48 2.64 -31.35
C LEU A 76 15.77 3.43 -30.07
N GLU A 77 16.24 2.75 -29.02
CA GLU A 77 16.58 3.39 -27.75
C GLU A 77 17.68 4.46 -27.87
N GLU A 78 18.77 4.15 -28.59
CA GLU A 78 19.89 5.08 -28.85
C GLU A 78 19.46 6.33 -29.63
N ASN A 79 18.44 6.20 -30.50
CA ASN A 79 17.89 7.31 -31.28
C ASN A 79 16.69 7.98 -30.60
N GLY A 80 16.35 7.61 -29.36
CA GLY A 80 15.18 8.15 -28.65
C GLY A 80 13.83 7.78 -29.27
N LEU A 81 13.79 6.75 -30.11
CA LEU A 81 12.59 6.27 -30.78
C LEU A 81 11.90 5.18 -29.96
N PHE A 82 10.57 5.17 -30.01
CA PHE A 82 9.76 4.18 -29.29
C PHE A 82 9.78 2.81 -29.99
N ASN A 83 9.96 1.74 -29.21
CA ASN A 83 9.88 0.38 -29.72
C ASN A 83 8.43 -0.13 -29.74
N LYS A 84 7.81 -0.09 -30.92
CA LYS A 84 6.43 -0.59 -31.12
C LYS A 84 6.24 -2.05 -30.71
N ASP A 85 7.28 -2.88 -30.75
CA ASP A 85 7.17 -4.30 -30.37
C ASP A 85 6.87 -4.46 -28.87
N SER A 86 7.18 -3.46 -28.04
CA SER A 86 6.83 -3.43 -26.62
C SER A 86 5.32 -3.41 -26.40
N LEU A 87 4.53 -2.91 -27.36
CA LEU A 87 3.07 -2.84 -27.27
C LEU A 87 2.39 -4.22 -27.31
N ASP A 88 3.09 -5.24 -27.80
CA ASP A 88 2.60 -6.62 -27.84
C ASP A 88 2.87 -7.42 -26.57
N ALA A 89 3.65 -6.86 -25.63
CA ALA A 89 3.88 -7.49 -24.34
C ALA A 89 2.60 -7.49 -23.49
N ASP A 90 2.51 -8.48 -22.60
CA ASP A 90 1.38 -8.66 -21.69
C ASP A 90 1.55 -7.78 -20.43
N PHE A 91 0.59 -6.89 -20.21
CA PHE A 91 0.53 -5.98 -19.08
C PHE A 91 0.39 -6.70 -17.74
N PHE A 92 -0.32 -7.83 -17.67
CA PHE A 92 -0.46 -8.58 -16.42
C PHE A 92 0.86 -9.16 -15.93
N LEU A 93 1.71 -9.62 -16.86
CA LEU A 93 3.06 -10.09 -16.53
C LEU A 93 3.92 -8.94 -16.00
N TYR A 94 3.87 -7.78 -16.65
CA TYR A 94 4.55 -6.57 -16.19
C TYR A 94 4.06 -6.13 -14.81
N ALA A 95 2.75 -5.99 -14.62
CA ALA A 95 2.13 -5.60 -13.36
C ALA A 95 2.49 -6.56 -12.21
N LYS A 96 2.54 -7.87 -12.48
CA LYS A 96 2.99 -8.87 -11.50
C LYS A 96 4.47 -8.68 -11.11
N SER A 97 5.34 -8.36 -12.07
CA SER A 97 6.74 -8.04 -11.78
C SER A 97 6.88 -6.78 -10.94
N PHE A 98 6.17 -5.71 -11.33
CA PHE A 98 6.13 -4.44 -10.59
C PHE A 98 5.68 -4.64 -9.13
N ILE A 99 4.60 -5.40 -8.91
CA ILE A 99 4.09 -5.69 -7.57
C ILE A 99 5.11 -6.46 -6.73
N ARG A 100 5.80 -7.44 -7.32
CA ARG A 100 6.84 -8.21 -6.63
C ARG A 100 8.03 -7.34 -6.22
N GLU A 101 8.40 -6.36 -7.03
CA GLU A 101 9.44 -5.41 -6.68
C GLU A 101 9.01 -4.55 -5.48
N LYS A 102 7.78 -4.03 -5.49
CA LYS A 102 7.22 -3.31 -4.33
C LYS A 102 7.16 -4.14 -3.06
N GLN A 103 6.89 -5.44 -3.17
CA GLN A 103 6.95 -6.35 -2.01
C GLN A 103 8.37 -6.47 -1.44
N ARG A 104 9.41 -6.53 -2.29
CA ARG A 104 10.81 -6.55 -1.84
C ARG A 104 11.22 -5.23 -1.16
N GLU A 105 10.58 -4.13 -1.53
CA GLU A 105 10.72 -2.82 -0.88
C GLU A 105 9.89 -2.71 0.43
N ASN A 106 9.28 -3.79 0.92
CA ASN A 106 8.39 -3.82 2.10
C ASN A 106 7.17 -2.87 1.98
N VAL A 107 6.70 -2.61 0.77
CA VAL A 107 5.50 -1.81 0.52
C VAL A 107 4.25 -2.69 0.59
N ASP A 108 3.18 -2.20 1.23
CA ASP A 108 1.87 -2.85 1.21
C ASP A 108 1.29 -2.83 -0.21
N THR A 109 1.19 -4.04 -0.81
CA THR A 109 0.76 -4.22 -2.19
C THR A 109 -0.68 -4.67 -2.34
N THR A 110 -1.42 -4.82 -1.24
CA THR A 110 -2.80 -5.37 -1.24
C THR A 110 -3.72 -4.65 -2.23
N HIS A 111 -3.62 -3.33 -2.31
CA HIS A 111 -4.43 -2.52 -3.22
C HIS A 111 -3.97 -2.62 -4.68
N TYR A 112 -2.68 -2.82 -4.94
CA TYR A 112 -2.17 -3.06 -6.30
C TYR A 112 -2.67 -4.41 -6.82
N GLU A 113 -2.52 -5.46 -6.03
CA GLU A 113 -3.01 -6.80 -6.36
C GLU A 113 -4.52 -6.79 -6.60
N THR A 114 -5.27 -6.10 -5.75
CA THR A 114 -6.72 -6.02 -5.88
C THR A 114 -7.12 -5.24 -7.14
N ALA A 115 -6.43 -4.13 -7.46
CA ALA A 115 -6.65 -3.39 -8.70
C ALA A 115 -6.44 -4.28 -9.94
N VAL A 116 -5.37 -5.08 -9.95
CA VAL A 116 -5.09 -6.03 -11.04
C VAL A 116 -6.15 -7.13 -11.11
N LYS A 117 -6.67 -7.63 -9.98
CA LYS A 117 -7.79 -8.59 -9.97
C LYS A 117 -9.06 -8.00 -10.59
N TYR A 118 -9.36 -6.72 -10.33
CA TYR A 118 -10.49 -6.05 -11.00
C TYR A 118 -10.24 -5.85 -12.50
N LEU A 119 -9.00 -5.53 -12.88
CA LEU A 119 -8.62 -5.44 -14.29
C LEU A 119 -8.82 -6.78 -15.00
N HIS A 120 -8.41 -7.87 -14.37
CA HIS A 120 -8.61 -9.24 -14.85
C HIS A 120 -10.09 -9.60 -14.95
N LYS A 121 -10.91 -9.25 -13.94
CA LYS A 121 -12.38 -9.41 -14.01
C LYS A 121 -13.00 -8.67 -15.21
N TRP A 122 -12.42 -7.54 -15.63
CA TRP A 122 -12.93 -6.73 -16.72
C TRP A 122 -12.43 -7.18 -18.11
N MET A 123 -11.14 -7.51 -18.22
CA MET A 123 -10.45 -7.80 -19.49
C MET A 123 -10.28 -9.29 -19.78
N GLY A 124 -10.40 -10.16 -18.78
CA GLY A 124 -10.00 -11.56 -18.86
C GLY A 124 -8.50 -11.76 -18.64
N ASP A 125 -7.96 -12.83 -19.22
CA ASP A 125 -6.62 -13.35 -18.91
C ASP A 125 -5.47 -12.57 -19.56
N HIS A 126 -5.74 -11.84 -20.64
CA HIS A 126 -4.71 -11.19 -21.45
C HIS A 126 -5.02 -9.72 -21.68
N CYS A 127 -4.02 -8.88 -21.44
CA CYS A 127 -4.08 -7.46 -21.72
C CYS A 127 -2.75 -7.02 -22.33
N LYS A 128 -2.75 -6.65 -23.62
CA LYS A 128 -1.56 -6.11 -24.27
C LYS A 128 -1.43 -4.61 -24.00
N PHE A 129 -0.19 -4.10 -23.97
CA PHE A 129 0.07 -2.66 -23.83
C PHE A 129 -0.59 -1.81 -24.93
N ARG A 130 -0.74 -2.32 -26.16
CA ARG A 130 -1.48 -1.63 -27.23
C ARG A 130 -2.92 -1.28 -26.89
N HIS A 131 -3.54 -1.96 -25.92
CA HIS A 131 -4.90 -1.67 -25.50
C HIS A 131 -4.95 -0.54 -24.45
N ILE A 132 -3.82 -0.16 -23.87
CA ILE A 132 -3.76 0.81 -22.78
C ILE A 132 -3.55 2.19 -23.37
N ASP A 133 -4.65 2.92 -23.51
CA ASP A 133 -4.72 4.32 -23.90
C ASP A 133 -5.65 5.11 -22.96
N GLU A 134 -5.89 6.38 -23.28
CA GLU A 134 -6.79 7.27 -22.51
C GLU A 134 -8.22 6.71 -22.41
N ILE A 135 -8.72 6.09 -23.49
CA ILE A 135 -10.08 5.53 -23.56
C ILE A 135 -10.17 4.30 -22.65
N PHE A 136 -9.14 3.46 -22.64
CA PHE A 136 -9.03 2.30 -21.76
C PHE A 136 -9.05 2.71 -20.28
N LEU A 137 -8.23 3.71 -19.93
CA LEU A 137 -8.19 4.29 -18.57
C LEU A 137 -9.58 4.78 -18.14
N GLN A 138 -10.28 5.52 -19.00
CA GLN A 138 -11.64 6.01 -18.73
C GLN A 138 -12.67 4.88 -18.59
N LYS A 139 -12.62 3.87 -19.47
CA LYS A 139 -13.52 2.72 -19.41
C LYS A 139 -13.28 1.87 -18.16
N PHE A 140 -12.03 1.63 -17.79
CA PHE A 140 -11.70 0.90 -16.58
C PHE A 140 -12.12 1.66 -15.32
N LYS A 141 -11.92 3.00 -15.30
CA LYS A 141 -12.45 3.87 -14.26
C LYS A 141 -13.97 3.70 -14.11
N GLN A 142 -14.71 3.74 -15.21
CA GLN A 142 -16.17 3.59 -15.18
C GLN A 142 -16.59 2.19 -14.76
N PHE A 143 -15.85 1.15 -15.16
CA PHE A 143 -16.06 -0.21 -14.67
C PHE A 143 -15.93 -0.29 -13.14
N LEU A 144 -14.85 0.25 -12.56
CA LEU A 144 -14.64 0.23 -11.11
C LEU A 144 -15.76 0.95 -10.34
N LEU A 145 -16.29 2.04 -10.89
CA LEU A 145 -17.40 2.80 -10.29
C LEU A 145 -18.75 2.07 -10.34
N ASN A 146 -18.88 1.04 -11.18
CA ASN A 146 -20.15 0.33 -11.39
C ASN A 146 -20.11 -1.17 -11.04
N THR A 147 -18.94 -1.73 -10.78
CA THR A 147 -18.78 -3.15 -10.50
C THR A 147 -19.17 -3.52 -9.06
N HIS A 148 -19.51 -4.79 -8.87
CA HIS A 148 -19.66 -5.39 -7.54
C HIS A 148 -18.29 -5.75 -6.94
N SER A 149 -18.23 -5.71 -5.61
CA SER A 149 -17.08 -6.11 -4.82
C SER A 149 -16.64 -7.53 -5.16
N LEU A 150 -15.33 -7.77 -5.28
CA LEU A 150 -14.81 -9.15 -5.42
C LEU A 150 -15.17 -10.06 -4.23
N LYS A 151 -15.54 -9.48 -3.08
CA LYS A 151 -15.93 -10.22 -1.87
C LYS A 151 -17.42 -10.55 -1.80
N SER A 152 -18.26 -9.90 -2.61
CA SER A 152 -19.72 -10.05 -2.54
C SER A 152 -20.35 -9.74 -3.88
N LYS A 153 -21.17 -10.66 -4.37
CA LYS A 153 -21.92 -10.47 -5.62
C LYS A 153 -23.03 -9.43 -5.49
N HIS A 154 -23.47 -9.11 -4.28
CA HIS A 154 -24.61 -8.22 -4.01
C HIS A 154 -24.18 -6.81 -3.59
N THR A 155 -22.92 -6.61 -3.22
CA THR A 155 -22.45 -5.33 -2.70
C THR A 155 -21.66 -4.59 -3.76
N LYS A 156 -22.15 -3.41 -4.17
CA LYS A 156 -21.42 -2.53 -5.09
C LYS A 156 -20.08 -2.09 -4.49
N LEU A 157 -19.05 -1.95 -5.32
CA LEU A 157 -17.78 -1.38 -4.88
C LEU A 157 -17.98 0.09 -4.48
N SER A 158 -17.53 0.45 -3.28
CA SER A 158 -17.65 1.85 -2.82
C SER A 158 -16.71 2.77 -3.62
N GLN A 159 -17.11 4.03 -3.78
CA GLN A 159 -16.35 5.00 -4.58
C GLN A 159 -14.91 5.21 -4.05
N ASN A 160 -14.72 5.34 -2.74
CA ASN A 160 -13.38 5.53 -2.17
C ASN A 160 -12.49 4.30 -2.34
N THR A 161 -13.09 3.10 -2.30
CA THR A 161 -12.34 1.87 -2.59
C THR A 161 -11.99 1.77 -4.08
N ALA A 162 -12.92 2.11 -4.97
CA ALA A 162 -12.67 2.21 -6.42
C ALA A 162 -11.55 3.23 -6.72
N ALA A 163 -11.57 4.40 -6.06
CA ALA A 163 -10.54 5.41 -6.18
C ALA A 163 -9.15 4.88 -5.80
N SER A 164 -9.07 4.19 -4.67
CA SER A 164 -7.80 3.61 -4.23
C SER A 164 -7.25 2.56 -5.22
N TYR A 165 -8.11 1.71 -5.78
CA TYR A 165 -7.70 0.71 -6.76
C TYR A 165 -7.30 1.34 -8.10
N TYR A 166 -8.06 2.32 -8.57
CA TYR A 166 -7.73 3.07 -9.80
C TYR A 166 -6.40 3.81 -9.66
N ASP A 167 -6.13 4.39 -8.49
CA ASP A 167 -4.85 5.04 -8.21
C ASP A 167 -3.68 4.05 -8.22
N LYS A 168 -3.86 2.82 -7.73
CA LYS A 168 -2.81 1.80 -7.81
C LYS A 168 -2.59 1.32 -9.25
N PHE A 169 -3.67 1.10 -10.01
CA PHE A 169 -3.58 0.71 -11.41
C PHE A 169 -2.82 1.75 -12.25
N THR A 170 -3.19 3.02 -12.13
CA THR A 170 -2.55 4.12 -12.86
C THR A 170 -1.10 4.36 -12.44
N ILE A 171 -0.69 4.04 -11.20
CA ILE A 171 0.74 4.03 -10.83
C ILE A 171 1.50 2.99 -11.66
N ILE A 172 0.94 1.78 -11.83
CA ILE A 172 1.55 0.74 -12.67
C ILE A 172 1.63 1.19 -14.14
N VAL A 173 0.57 1.82 -14.66
CA VAL A 173 0.54 2.35 -16.04
C VAL A 173 1.58 3.45 -16.24
N LYS A 174 1.73 4.36 -15.26
CA LYS A 174 2.73 5.41 -15.31
C LYS A 174 4.15 4.83 -15.30
N GLU A 175 4.41 3.82 -14.47
CA GLU A 175 5.71 3.13 -14.48
C GLU A 175 5.97 2.48 -15.85
N ALA A 176 4.96 1.85 -16.46
CA ALA A 176 5.12 1.26 -17.78
C ALA A 176 5.49 2.27 -18.86
N TYR A 177 5.03 3.52 -18.75
CA TYR A 177 5.48 4.60 -19.62
C TYR A 177 6.96 4.95 -19.36
N LEU A 178 7.36 5.09 -18.09
CA LEU A 178 8.76 5.37 -17.73
C LEU A 178 9.71 4.25 -18.20
N ASP A 179 9.25 3.00 -18.15
CA ASP A 179 9.95 1.82 -18.66
C ASP A 179 9.85 1.64 -20.19
N ARG A 180 9.25 2.60 -20.90
CA ARG A 180 9.10 2.63 -22.37
C ARG A 180 8.31 1.43 -22.93
N PHE A 181 7.36 0.89 -22.18
CA PHE A 181 6.34 -0.02 -22.70
C PHE A 181 5.18 0.71 -23.37
N LEU A 182 4.95 1.97 -22.99
CA LEU A 182 3.97 2.87 -23.60
C LEU A 182 4.69 4.08 -24.23
N PRO A 183 4.18 4.60 -25.36
CA PRO A 183 4.80 5.72 -26.06
C PRO A 183 4.55 7.07 -25.36
N GLU A 184 3.50 7.17 -24.55
CA GLU A 184 3.05 8.40 -23.89
C GLU A 184 2.51 8.11 -22.48
N ASP A 185 2.51 9.12 -21.61
CA ASP A 185 1.84 9.05 -20.29
C ASP A 185 0.35 9.37 -20.43
N TYR A 186 -0.45 8.34 -20.75
CA TYR A 186 -1.91 8.46 -20.81
C TYR A 186 -2.55 8.80 -19.45
N THR A 187 -1.86 8.53 -18.33
CA THR A 187 -2.42 8.78 -16.99
C THR A 187 -2.54 10.27 -16.67
N SER A 188 -1.73 11.10 -17.33
CA SER A 188 -1.76 12.56 -17.19
C SER A 188 -3.03 13.19 -17.79
N ARG A 189 -3.68 12.49 -18.74
CA ARG A 189 -4.82 12.99 -19.51
C ARG A 189 -6.17 12.55 -18.96
N VAL A 190 -6.18 11.62 -17.99
CA VAL A 190 -7.40 11.09 -17.38
C VAL A 190 -7.48 11.47 -15.91
N LYS A 191 -8.51 12.24 -15.54
CA LYS A 191 -8.77 12.63 -14.15
C LYS A 191 -8.96 11.41 -13.25
N ARG A 192 -8.40 11.46 -12.03
CA ARG A 192 -8.59 10.43 -10.99
C ARG A 192 -10.04 10.34 -10.52
N ILE A 193 -10.37 9.28 -9.80
CA ILE A 193 -11.64 9.18 -9.09
C ILE A 193 -11.48 10.01 -7.81
N GLY A 194 -12.38 10.97 -7.60
CA GLY A 194 -12.42 11.73 -6.36
C GLY A 194 -12.92 10.87 -5.20
N ASN A 195 -12.34 11.05 -4.01
CA ASN A 195 -12.92 10.51 -2.80
C ASN A 195 -14.14 11.34 -2.39
N ILE A 196 -15.14 10.67 -1.83
CA ILE A 196 -16.29 11.29 -1.17
C ILE A 196 -16.11 11.19 0.35
N ASP A 197 -16.62 12.19 1.05
CA ASP A 197 -16.64 12.15 2.51
C ASP A 197 -17.60 11.05 2.99
N THR A 198 -17.13 10.28 3.97
CA THR A 198 -17.93 9.24 4.60
C THR A 198 -18.27 9.70 6.01
N HIS A 199 -19.56 9.77 6.33
CA HIS A 199 -19.97 9.95 7.72
C HIS A 199 -19.54 8.73 8.53
N ARG A 200 -18.84 8.95 9.64
CA ARG A 200 -18.38 7.89 10.53
C ARG A 200 -19.19 7.98 11.80
N GLN A 201 -19.85 6.88 12.16
CA GLN A 201 -20.57 6.79 13.42
C GLN A 201 -19.55 6.56 14.55
N ILE A 202 -19.35 7.56 15.39
CA ILE A 202 -18.53 7.50 16.61
C ILE A 202 -19.43 7.02 17.75
N LEU A 203 -18.84 6.42 18.78
CA LEU A 203 -19.56 6.07 20.01
C LEU A 203 -19.90 7.34 20.79
N ASP A 204 -21.11 7.44 21.32
CA ASP A 204 -21.41 8.43 22.36
C ASP A 204 -21.04 7.89 23.75
N ASP A 205 -21.19 8.72 24.78
CA ASP A 205 -20.84 8.35 26.16
C ASP A 205 -21.77 7.28 26.76
N ALA A 206 -23.06 7.26 26.37
CA ALA A 206 -24.01 6.26 26.84
C ALA A 206 -23.71 4.88 26.23
N GLU A 207 -23.42 4.84 24.93
CA GLU A 207 -22.97 3.66 24.20
C GLU A 207 -21.62 3.13 24.72
N LEU A 208 -20.67 4.03 25.00
CA LEU A 208 -19.38 3.66 25.58
C LEU A 208 -19.57 3.01 26.96
N LYS A 209 -20.42 3.61 27.81
CA LYS A 209 -20.76 3.06 29.13
C LYS A 209 -21.36 1.67 28.98
N LEU A 210 -22.30 1.49 28.06
CA LEU A 210 -22.95 0.21 27.79
C LEU A 210 -21.93 -0.86 27.35
N LEU A 211 -20.97 -0.53 26.49
CA LEU A 211 -19.89 -1.44 26.06
C LEU A 211 -18.98 -1.84 27.22
N ILE A 212 -18.56 -0.88 28.06
CA ILE A 212 -17.67 -1.16 29.20
C ILE A 212 -18.36 -2.04 30.24
N GLN A 213 -19.67 -1.87 30.44
CA GLN A 213 -20.47 -2.69 31.35
C GLN A 213 -20.69 -4.14 30.84
N ASN A 214 -20.48 -4.37 29.55
CA ASN A 214 -20.63 -5.69 28.91
C ASN A 214 -19.32 -6.06 28.20
N PRO A 215 -18.21 -6.29 28.94
CA PRO A 215 -16.89 -6.43 28.34
C PRO A 215 -16.78 -7.66 27.45
N VAL A 216 -15.92 -7.58 26.44
CA VAL A 216 -15.56 -8.75 25.62
C VAL A 216 -14.87 -9.81 26.47
N ASP A 217 -15.26 -11.07 26.29
CA ASP A 217 -14.58 -12.24 26.86
C ASP A 217 -13.28 -12.55 26.08
N ASP A 218 -12.34 -11.61 26.22
CA ASP A 218 -10.98 -11.64 25.68
C ASP A 218 -10.20 -10.48 26.31
N ASP A 219 -9.50 -10.76 27.42
CA ASP A 219 -8.80 -9.74 28.20
C ASP A 219 -7.77 -8.94 27.37
N THR A 220 -7.05 -9.59 26.44
CA THR A 220 -6.09 -8.88 25.56
C THR A 220 -6.82 -7.91 24.63
N VAL A 221 -7.95 -8.32 24.04
CA VAL A 221 -8.76 -7.43 23.18
C VAL A 221 -9.39 -6.30 24.00
N PHE A 222 -9.86 -6.58 25.21
CA PHE A 222 -10.43 -5.58 26.10
C PHE A 222 -9.37 -4.53 26.48
N ARG A 223 -8.27 -4.93 27.11
CA ARG A 223 -7.21 -4.02 27.57
C ARG A 223 -6.60 -3.22 26.42
N SER A 224 -6.31 -3.86 25.28
CA SER A 224 -5.77 -3.14 24.11
C SER A 224 -6.78 -2.15 23.50
N SER A 225 -8.08 -2.43 23.56
CA SER A 225 -9.14 -1.53 23.10
C SER A 225 -9.30 -0.32 24.03
N ILE A 226 -9.35 -0.54 25.34
CA ILE A 226 -9.42 0.55 26.32
C ILE A 226 -8.13 1.38 26.29
N PHE A 227 -6.97 0.75 26.13
CA PHE A 227 -5.72 1.48 25.94
C PHE A 227 -5.76 2.35 24.68
N ALA A 228 -6.29 1.86 23.56
CA ALA A 228 -6.48 2.66 22.35
C ALA A 228 -7.45 3.84 22.56
N LEU A 229 -8.52 3.63 23.34
CA LEU A 229 -9.48 4.67 23.72
C LEU A 229 -8.85 5.77 24.58
N LEU A 230 -7.93 5.41 25.48
CA LEU A 230 -7.30 6.35 26.41
C LEU A 230 -6.06 7.06 25.86
N THR A 231 -5.47 6.54 24.77
CA THR A 231 -4.22 7.07 24.21
C THR A 231 -4.34 7.56 22.77
N GLY A 232 -5.39 7.14 22.07
CA GLY A 232 -5.53 7.36 20.63
C GLY A 232 -4.56 6.55 19.79
N PHE A 233 -3.88 5.53 20.33
CA PHE A 233 -2.91 4.75 19.55
C PHE A 233 -3.55 3.95 18.40
N ARG A 234 -2.78 3.81 17.31
CA ARG A 234 -3.16 2.92 16.21
C ARG A 234 -2.93 1.47 16.63
N PHE A 235 -3.74 0.55 16.10
CA PHE A 235 -3.54 -0.89 16.32
C PHE A 235 -2.10 -1.35 16.04
N SER A 236 -1.50 -0.86 14.93
CA SER A 236 -0.13 -1.20 14.55
C SER A 236 0.92 -0.75 15.57
N ALA A 237 0.69 0.39 16.24
CA ALA A 237 1.57 0.90 17.28
C ALA A 237 1.43 0.07 18.56
N ILE A 238 0.19 -0.22 18.99
CA ILE A 238 -0.09 -1.06 20.17
C ILE A 238 0.50 -2.46 20.01
N LYS A 239 0.41 -3.05 18.81
CA LYS A 239 0.93 -4.39 18.50
C LYS A 239 2.44 -4.52 18.72
N ILE A 240 3.21 -3.44 18.55
CA ILE A 240 4.67 -3.47 18.67
C ILE A 240 5.17 -2.82 19.97
N LEU A 241 4.27 -2.30 20.80
CA LEU A 241 4.61 -1.59 22.03
C LEU A 241 5.27 -2.56 23.01
N LYS A 242 6.44 -2.19 23.53
CA LYS A 242 7.16 -2.95 24.55
C LYS A 242 7.08 -2.25 25.90
N TRP A 243 7.33 -3.00 26.96
CA TRP A 243 7.47 -2.43 28.30
C TRP A 243 8.67 -1.49 28.42
N SER A 244 9.71 -1.65 27.57
CA SER A 244 10.85 -0.73 27.45
C SER A 244 10.45 0.67 27.02
N ASP A 245 9.35 0.78 26.27
CA ASP A 245 8.96 2.03 25.61
C ASP A 245 8.19 2.95 26.56
N LEU A 246 7.79 2.45 27.74
CA LEU A 246 6.98 3.16 28.73
C LEU A 246 7.86 3.72 29.84
N HIS A 247 7.72 5.02 30.09
CA HIS A 247 8.55 5.74 31.03
C HIS A 247 7.71 6.69 31.89
N TYR A 248 8.18 6.95 33.11
CA TYR A 248 7.59 7.96 33.99
C TYR A 248 8.41 9.25 33.96
N SER A 249 7.75 10.39 33.85
CA SER A 249 8.37 11.70 34.00
C SER A 249 8.02 12.28 35.36
N THR A 250 8.96 12.18 36.31
CA THR A 250 8.79 12.77 37.66
C THR A 250 8.49 14.28 37.62
N PRO A 251 9.17 15.11 36.79
CA PRO A 251 8.88 16.56 36.77
C PRO A 251 7.48 16.92 36.24
N LEU A 252 6.87 16.05 35.42
CA LEU A 252 5.57 16.28 34.80
C LEU A 252 4.45 15.41 35.41
N ASP A 253 4.78 14.61 36.44
CA ASP A 253 3.90 13.63 37.07
C ASP A 253 3.09 12.76 36.07
N SER A 254 3.75 12.36 34.98
CA SER A 254 3.05 11.78 33.82
C SER A 254 3.82 10.63 33.17
N TRP A 255 3.08 9.61 32.74
CA TRP A 255 3.61 8.52 31.94
C TRP A 255 3.74 8.95 30.48
N TYR A 256 4.71 8.38 29.78
CA TYR A 256 4.81 8.54 28.34
C TYR A 256 5.35 7.28 27.66
N ALA A 257 4.92 7.08 26.43
CA ALA A 257 5.48 6.09 25.52
C ALA A 257 6.44 6.77 24.54
N TYR A 258 7.61 6.18 24.31
CA TYR A 258 8.53 6.59 23.25
C TYR A 258 8.61 5.48 22.20
N ILE A 259 7.89 5.64 21.09
CA ILE A 259 7.80 4.61 20.05
C ILE A 259 8.07 5.19 18.67
N VAL A 260 8.61 4.35 17.78
CA VAL A 260 8.60 4.60 16.34
C VAL A 260 7.28 4.09 15.79
N ASP A 261 6.33 4.98 15.51
CA ASP A 261 5.04 4.57 14.93
C ASP A 261 5.32 3.88 13.58
N PRO A 262 4.89 2.63 13.34
CA PRO A 262 5.07 1.97 12.05
C PRO A 262 4.47 2.73 10.87
N LYS A 263 3.49 3.61 11.12
CA LYS A 263 2.88 4.50 10.12
C LYS A 263 2.65 5.87 10.77
N PRO A 264 3.63 6.81 10.66
CA PRO A 264 4.41 7.07 9.44
C PRO A 264 5.91 6.67 9.45
N GLY A 265 6.37 5.86 10.40
CA GLY A 265 7.80 5.52 10.55
C GLY A 265 8.60 6.60 11.28
N ARG A 266 7.98 7.27 12.27
CA ARG A 266 8.60 8.38 13.02
C ARG A 266 8.55 8.11 14.51
N SER A 267 9.64 8.39 15.20
CA SER A 267 9.64 8.43 16.66
C SER A 267 8.73 9.55 17.13
N PHE A 268 7.94 9.27 18.16
CA PHE A 268 7.20 10.29 18.88
C PHE A 268 7.14 9.95 20.36
N LYS A 269 7.27 10.99 21.18
CA LYS A 269 7.05 10.94 22.63
C LYS A 269 5.59 11.25 22.88
N HIS A 270 4.85 10.30 23.44
CA HIS A 270 3.41 10.40 23.65
C HIS A 270 3.08 10.26 25.13
N TYR A 271 2.57 11.34 25.73
CA TYR A 271 2.11 11.29 27.11
C TYR A 271 0.80 10.51 27.21
N ILE A 272 0.70 9.67 28.24
CA ILE A 272 -0.47 8.84 28.53
C ILE A 272 -0.90 9.05 29.98
N SER A 273 -2.20 8.92 30.25
CA SER A 273 -2.72 9.09 31.61
C SER A 273 -2.29 7.93 32.53
N LYS A 274 -2.31 8.17 33.84
CA LYS A 274 -2.12 7.10 34.85
C LYS A 274 -3.13 5.96 34.66
N GLN A 275 -4.35 6.28 34.24
CA GLN A 275 -5.37 5.28 33.90
C GLN A 275 -4.99 4.44 32.67
N ALA A 276 -4.42 5.06 31.63
CA ALA A 276 -3.94 4.36 30.45
C ALA A 276 -2.76 3.45 30.78
N TYR A 277 -1.86 3.84 31.67
CA TYR A 277 -0.81 2.94 32.16
C TYR A 277 -1.40 1.81 33.02
N GLY A 278 -2.32 2.14 33.93
CA GLY A 278 -2.94 1.17 34.84
C GLY A 278 -3.70 0.04 34.14
N ILE A 279 -4.33 0.29 32.99
CA ILE A 279 -5.04 -0.76 32.25
C ILE A 279 -4.09 -1.80 31.63
N LEU A 280 -2.78 -1.53 31.56
CA LEU A 280 -1.81 -2.49 31.05
C LEU A 280 -1.54 -3.63 32.06
N GLY A 281 -1.81 -3.40 33.34
CA GLY A 281 -1.52 -4.34 34.42
C GLY A 281 -0.09 -4.22 34.95
N GLU A 282 0.35 -5.24 35.66
CA GLU A 282 1.69 -5.29 36.23
C GLU A 282 2.75 -5.57 35.16
N LYS A 283 3.87 -4.84 35.24
CA LYS A 283 5.00 -5.07 34.34
C LYS A 283 5.62 -6.44 34.67
N PRO A 284 5.69 -7.37 33.70
CA PRO A 284 6.38 -8.64 33.89
C PRO A 284 7.89 -8.45 34.00
N GLU A 285 8.61 -9.47 34.48
CA GLU A 285 10.07 -9.45 34.57
C GLU A 285 10.73 -9.35 33.18
N ASP A 286 10.12 -9.97 32.17
CA ASP A 286 10.56 -9.87 30.77
C ASP A 286 10.11 -8.55 30.14
N ASP A 287 11.01 -7.90 29.42
CA ASP A 287 10.79 -6.60 28.77
C ASP A 287 10.19 -6.74 27.36
N GLY A 288 9.33 -7.75 27.21
CA GLY A 288 8.69 -8.12 25.96
C GLY A 288 7.61 -7.14 25.49
N LEU A 289 6.78 -7.61 24.55
CA LEU A 289 5.61 -6.86 24.08
C LEU A 289 4.60 -6.68 25.22
N VAL A 290 3.96 -5.51 25.28
CA VAL A 290 2.86 -5.24 26.22
C VAL A 290 1.66 -6.15 25.93
N PHE A 291 1.42 -6.47 24.66
CA PHE A 291 0.36 -7.39 24.23
C PHE A 291 0.91 -8.45 23.26
N PRO A 292 1.57 -9.52 23.75
CA PRO A 292 2.27 -10.51 22.92
C PRO A 292 1.32 -11.26 21.96
N ASP A 293 0.09 -11.55 22.40
CA ASP A 293 -0.90 -12.31 21.62
C ASP A 293 -1.84 -11.44 20.77
N LEU A 294 -1.53 -10.14 20.63
CA LEU A 294 -2.41 -9.21 19.93
C LEU A 294 -2.43 -9.46 18.41
N ASN A 295 -3.55 -9.96 17.93
CA ASN A 295 -3.76 -10.32 16.52
C ASN A 295 -4.92 -9.55 15.91
N TYR A 296 -4.69 -8.88 14.77
CA TYR A 296 -5.70 -8.03 14.14
C TYR A 296 -6.98 -8.77 13.71
N SER A 297 -6.85 -9.98 13.17
CA SER A 297 -8.00 -10.77 12.72
C SER A 297 -8.86 -11.25 13.88
N ARG A 298 -8.22 -11.72 14.97
CA ARG A 298 -8.89 -12.08 16.22
C ARG A 298 -9.57 -10.86 16.83
N THR A 299 -8.84 -9.76 17.02
CA THR A 299 -9.37 -8.49 17.56
C THR A 299 -10.55 -7.99 16.75
N ARG A 300 -10.49 -8.03 15.41
CA ARG A 300 -11.60 -7.62 14.56
C ARG A 300 -12.85 -8.45 14.81
N THR A 301 -12.71 -9.76 14.88
CA THR A 301 -13.84 -10.69 15.10
C THR A 301 -14.44 -10.46 16.48
N LYS A 302 -13.60 -10.47 17.52
CA LYS A 302 -14.02 -10.23 18.91
C LYS A 302 -14.66 -8.85 19.13
N LEU A 303 -14.17 -7.80 18.46
CA LEU A 303 -14.83 -6.50 18.46
C LEU A 303 -16.21 -6.53 17.81
N GLN A 304 -16.38 -7.29 16.72
CA GLN A 304 -17.69 -7.45 16.10
C GLN A 304 -18.67 -8.14 17.05
N ASP A 305 -18.24 -9.20 17.74
CA ASP A 305 -19.07 -9.90 18.72
C ASP A 305 -19.42 -8.99 19.90
N TRP A 306 -18.42 -8.30 20.47
CA TRP A 306 -18.58 -7.38 21.59
C TRP A 306 -19.58 -6.26 21.27
N PHE A 307 -19.39 -5.56 20.15
CA PHE A 307 -20.31 -4.48 19.77
C PHE A 307 -21.69 -5.01 19.37
N SER A 308 -21.78 -6.21 18.80
CA SER A 308 -23.08 -6.81 18.45
C SER A 308 -23.90 -7.14 19.70
N SER A 309 -23.26 -7.53 20.81
CA SER A 309 -23.94 -7.87 22.07
C SER A 309 -24.80 -6.73 22.64
N VAL A 310 -24.48 -5.48 22.27
CA VAL A 310 -25.18 -4.27 22.70
C VAL A 310 -25.84 -3.52 21.54
N GLY A 311 -25.97 -4.15 20.37
CA GLY A 311 -26.65 -3.55 19.20
C GLY A 311 -25.83 -2.51 18.42
N LEU A 312 -24.51 -2.45 18.60
CA LEU A 312 -23.61 -1.44 18.01
C LEU A 312 -22.69 -1.97 16.92
N LYS A 313 -23.05 -3.08 16.25
CA LYS A 313 -22.20 -3.80 15.28
C LYS A 313 -21.55 -2.92 14.21
N ASP A 314 -22.24 -1.89 13.72
CA ASP A 314 -21.73 -1.01 12.66
C ASP A 314 -20.55 -0.13 13.11
N LYS A 315 -20.40 0.07 14.43
CA LYS A 315 -19.31 0.82 15.06
C LYS A 315 -18.11 -0.06 15.43
N ALA A 316 -18.16 -1.37 15.16
CA ALA A 316 -17.16 -2.37 15.54
C ALA A 316 -15.85 -2.31 14.72
N LYS A 317 -15.13 -1.19 14.82
CA LYS A 317 -13.83 -1.00 14.16
C LYS A 317 -12.83 -0.51 15.20
N PHE A 318 -11.69 -1.19 15.33
CA PHE A 318 -10.66 -0.81 16.30
C PHE A 318 -10.23 0.67 16.18
N HIS A 319 -10.20 1.20 14.96
CA HIS A 319 -9.82 2.60 14.73
C HIS A 319 -10.84 3.62 15.29
N ASN A 320 -12.07 3.20 15.60
CA ASN A 320 -13.07 4.07 16.21
C ASN A 320 -12.68 4.46 17.65
N TRP A 321 -11.85 3.68 18.35
CA TRP A 321 -11.31 4.06 19.66
C TRP A 321 -10.48 5.34 19.57
N ARG A 322 -9.62 5.43 18.55
CA ARG A 322 -8.83 6.62 18.27
C ARG A 322 -9.69 7.82 17.87
N HIS A 323 -10.79 7.58 17.15
CA HIS A 323 -11.74 8.64 16.82
C HIS A 323 -12.43 9.17 18.07
N LYS A 324 -12.95 8.29 18.94
CA LYS A 324 -13.54 8.66 20.22
C LYS A 324 -12.55 9.46 21.07
N TYR A 325 -11.31 8.98 21.21
CA TYR A 325 -10.24 9.71 21.91
C TYR A 325 -10.06 11.15 21.39
N ALA A 326 -9.97 11.30 20.07
CA ALA A 326 -9.75 12.60 19.44
C ALA A 326 -10.96 13.54 19.61
N THR A 327 -12.16 13.01 19.37
CA THR A 327 -13.42 13.75 19.55
C THR A 327 -13.61 14.16 21.00
N ASP A 328 -13.38 13.27 21.96
CA ASP A 328 -13.54 13.56 23.39
C ASP A 328 -12.62 14.67 23.87
N LEU A 329 -11.36 14.68 23.43
CA LEU A 329 -10.43 15.76 23.80
C LEU A 329 -10.90 17.10 23.23
N ILE A 330 -11.34 17.13 21.97
CA ILE A 330 -11.86 18.35 21.34
C ILE A 330 -13.14 18.83 22.04
N GLU A 331 -14.06 17.93 22.36
CA GLU A 331 -15.31 18.25 23.08
C GLU A 331 -15.06 18.74 24.51
N LYS A 332 -14.02 18.23 25.16
CA LYS A 332 -13.54 18.70 26.46
C LYS A 332 -12.78 20.04 26.37
N GLY A 333 -12.65 20.62 25.18
CA GLY A 333 -12.10 21.95 24.94
C GLY A 333 -10.60 21.99 24.67
N GLU A 334 -9.97 20.85 24.40
CA GLU A 334 -8.54 20.82 24.04
C GLU A 334 -8.29 21.41 22.66
N ASP A 335 -7.12 22.04 22.48
CA ASP A 335 -6.76 22.65 21.22
C ASP A 335 -6.50 21.59 20.13
N ILE A 336 -7.02 21.83 18.91
CA ILE A 336 -6.91 20.88 17.80
C ILE A 336 -5.45 20.60 17.40
N TYR A 337 -4.54 21.56 17.57
CA TYR A 337 -3.11 21.34 17.33
C TYR A 337 -2.51 20.42 18.38
N VAL A 338 -2.90 20.56 19.65
CA VAL A 338 -2.49 19.64 20.72
C VAL A 338 -3.00 18.23 20.43
N VAL A 339 -4.29 18.07 20.14
CA VAL A 339 -4.88 16.77 19.74
C VAL A 339 -4.17 16.20 18.51
N SER A 340 -3.87 17.04 17.51
CA SER A 340 -3.12 16.63 16.31
C SER A 340 -1.71 16.09 16.65
N LYS A 341 -1.03 16.69 17.63
CA LYS A 341 0.30 16.25 18.09
C LYS A 341 0.20 14.95 18.89
N MET A 342 -0.77 14.82 19.79
CA MET A 342 -1.05 13.58 20.51
C MET A 342 -1.37 12.43 19.55
N LEU A 343 -2.09 12.71 18.47
CA LEU A 343 -2.37 11.72 17.43
C LEU A 343 -1.16 11.45 16.52
N ASN A 344 -0.04 12.15 16.66
CA ASN A 344 1.11 12.06 15.76
C ASN A 344 0.69 12.27 14.28
N HIS A 345 -0.19 13.25 14.03
CA HIS A 345 -0.59 13.64 12.68
C HIS A 345 0.43 14.62 12.09
N LYS A 346 0.87 14.36 10.85
CA LYS A 346 1.79 15.26 10.12
C LYS A 346 1.13 16.62 9.80
N HIS A 347 -0.16 16.60 9.50
CA HIS A 347 -0.93 17.78 9.11
C HIS A 347 -2.22 17.86 9.92
N VAL A 348 -2.50 19.03 10.48
CA VAL A 348 -3.70 19.32 11.29
C VAL A 348 -4.99 19.12 10.50
N LYS A 349 -4.95 19.28 9.17
CA LYS A 349 -6.05 18.93 8.26
C LYS A 349 -6.58 17.50 8.48
N THR A 350 -5.72 16.57 8.89
CA THR A 350 -6.12 15.19 9.21
C THR A 350 -6.94 15.10 10.49
N THR A 351 -6.74 16.03 11.43
CA THR A 351 -7.44 16.13 12.71
C THR A 351 -8.75 16.90 12.57
N GLN A 352 -8.89 17.76 11.57
CA GLN A 352 -10.13 18.49 11.27
C GLN A 352 -11.34 17.56 11.03
N ILE A 353 -11.11 16.31 10.63
CA ILE A 353 -12.19 15.32 10.48
C ILE A 353 -12.90 15.00 11.81
N TYR A 354 -12.27 15.32 12.95
CA TYR A 354 -12.84 15.16 14.30
C TYR A 354 -13.48 16.44 14.83
N ALA A 355 -13.22 17.56 14.16
CA ALA A 355 -13.72 18.87 14.57
C ALA A 355 -15.07 19.15 13.88
N GLN A 356 -16.13 18.51 14.37
CA GLN A 356 -17.45 19.14 14.30
C GLN A 356 -17.55 20.06 15.50
N VAL A 357 -17.55 21.38 15.30
CA VAL A 357 -17.66 22.33 16.40
C VAL A 357 -19.08 22.23 16.97
N PRO A 358 -19.29 21.74 18.19
CA PRO A 358 -20.64 21.65 18.77
C PRO A 358 -21.27 23.03 18.86
N ASP A 359 -22.60 23.12 18.75
CA ASP A 359 -23.32 24.40 18.87
C ASP A 359 -23.02 25.10 20.20
N VAL A 360 -22.85 24.33 21.27
CA VAL A 360 -22.44 24.84 22.59
C VAL A 360 -21.10 25.57 22.52
N THR A 361 -20.13 25.03 21.77
CA THR A 361 -18.81 25.65 21.59
C THR A 361 -18.90 26.89 20.71
N ARG A 362 -19.73 26.86 19.66
CA ARG A 362 -20.02 28.04 18.81
C ARG A 362 -20.69 29.16 19.60
N ALA A 363 -21.68 28.83 20.44
CA ALA A 363 -22.37 29.77 21.31
C ALA A 363 -21.43 30.35 22.38
N LYS A 364 -20.61 29.53 23.04
CA LYS A 364 -19.57 30.01 23.97
C LYS A 364 -18.58 30.95 23.29
N ALA A 365 -18.15 30.67 22.06
CA ALA A 365 -17.25 31.53 21.31
C ALA A 365 -17.92 32.86 20.94
N ALA A 366 -19.18 32.83 20.49
CA ALA A 366 -19.96 34.04 20.21
C ALA A 366 -20.10 34.92 21.46
N ASN A 367 -20.40 34.32 22.62
CA ASN A 367 -20.54 35.03 23.89
C ASN A 367 -19.22 35.60 24.45
N LYS A 368 -18.06 35.30 23.85
CA LYS A 368 -16.80 35.97 24.17
C LYS A 368 -16.62 37.29 23.42
N ALA A 369 -17.40 37.55 22.38
CA ALA A 369 -17.38 38.81 21.63
C ALA A 369 -18.15 39.90 22.38
N ILE A 370 -17.66 40.29 23.55
CA ILE A 370 -18.20 41.37 24.37
C ILE A 370 -17.32 42.60 24.17
N TYR A 371 -17.94 43.74 23.86
CA TYR A 371 -17.29 45.03 23.80
C TYR A 371 -17.88 45.91 24.90
N ASP A 372 -17.06 46.24 25.91
CA ASP A 372 -17.50 46.97 27.10
C ASP A 372 -18.08 48.36 26.80
N HIS A 373 -17.85 48.91 25.61
CA HIS A 373 -18.36 50.21 25.17
C HIS A 373 -19.68 50.15 24.36
N LEU A 374 -20.26 48.95 24.20
CA LEU A 374 -21.56 48.75 23.52
C LEU A 374 -22.72 48.51 24.51
N ASN A 375 -22.47 48.62 25.82
CA ASN A 375 -23.47 48.50 26.89
C ASN A 375 -23.66 49.80 27.66
#